data_AF-A0A0F9EWW8-F1
#
_entry.id   AF-A0A0F9EWW8-F1
#
_cell.length_a   1.000
_cell.length_b   1.000
_cell.length_c   1.000
_cell.angle_alpha   90.00
_cell.angle_beta   90.00
_cell.angle_gamma   90.00
#
_symmetry.space_group_name_H-M   'P 1'
#
loop_
_entity.id
_entity.type
_entity.pdbx_description
1 polymer ?
#
loop_
_entity_poly.entity_id
_entity_poly.type
_entity_poly.pdbx_seq_one_letter_code
_entity_poly.pdbx_strand_id
1 'polypeptide(L)' 'MKKYKVGVIGAGRIGKIHIANIIRNIPDLKLKVVADINIDVHMKEWA' A
#
# COMPACT_ATOMS: atom_id res chain seq x y z
N MET A 1 -2.88 1.39 -21.25
CA MET A 1 -1.68 1.54 -20.39
C MET A 1 -1.48 0.28 -19.56
N LYS A 2 -0.22 -0.17 -19.38
CA LYS A 2 0.10 -1.42 -18.67
C LYS A 2 0.17 -1.14 -17.16
N LYS A 3 -0.64 -1.83 -16.36
CA LYS A 3 -0.62 -1.70 -14.90
C LYS A 3 0.45 -2.58 -14.26
N TYR A 4 1.39 -1.99 -13.54
CA TYR A 4 2.40 -2.71 -12.76
C TYR A 4 1.85 -3.07 -11.38
N LYS A 5 2.04 -4.33 -10.98
CA LYS A 5 1.65 -4.78 -9.64
C LYS A 5 2.79 -4.50 -8.67
N VAL A 6 2.49 -3.81 -7.58
CA VAL A 6 3.50 -3.43 -6.58
C VAL A 6 3.09 -3.93 -5.20
N GLY A 7 4.09 -4.25 -4.38
CA GLY A 7 3.93 -4.56 -2.97
C GLY A 7 4.64 -3.51 -2.10
N VAL A 8 4.16 -3.30 -0.88
CA VAL A 8 4.77 -2.39 0.09
C VAL A 8 5.18 -3.17 1.34
N ILE A 9 6.41 -2.95 1.82
CA ILE A 9 6.91 -3.48 3.09
C ILE A 9 7.07 -2.28 4.04
N GLY A 10 6.40 -2.33 5.18
CA GLY A 10 6.25 -1.22 6.11
C GLY A 10 4.98 -0.42 5.83
N ALA A 11 4.01 -0.50 6.74
CA ALA A 11 2.74 0.21 6.75
C ALA A 11 2.59 1.12 7.99
N GLY A 12 3.72 1.57 8.55
CA GLY A 12 3.76 2.68 9.49
C GLY A 12 3.39 4.02 8.84
N ARG A 13 3.67 5.14 9.53
CA ARG A 13 3.27 6.50 9.09
C ARG A 13 3.63 6.82 7.63
N ILE A 14 4.86 6.54 7.21
CA ILE A 14 5.35 6.83 5.86
C ILE A 14 4.78 5.84 4.84
N GLY A 15 4.72 4.55 5.19
CA GLY A 15 4.10 3.52 4.36
C GLY A 15 2.67 3.85 3.96
N LYS A 16 1.85 4.31 4.92
CA LYS A 16 0.46 4.72 4.68
C LYS A 16 0.34 5.88 3.68
N ILE A 17 1.24 6.87 3.74
CA ILE A 17 1.26 8.00 2.80
C ILE A 17 1.63 7.53 1.39
N HIS A 18 2.65 6.68 1.26
CA HIS A 18 3.03 6.15 -0.05
C HIS A 18 1.94 5.27 -0.65
N ILE A 19 1.33 4.39 0.14
CA ILE A 19 0.20 3.55 -0.29
C ILE A 19 -0.96 4.43 -0.79
N ALA A 20 -1.34 5.48 -0.04
CA ALA A 20 -2.39 6.40 -0.46
C ALA A 20 -2.05 7.10 -1.78
N ASN A 21 -0.79 7.53 -1.97
CA ASN A 21 -0.34 8.14 -3.22
C ASN A 21 -0.33 7.15 -4.38
N ILE A 22 0.12 5.92 -4.18
CA ILE A 22 0.10 4.86 -5.20
C ILE A 22 -1.34 4.61 -5.68
N ILE A 23 -2.28 4.51 -4.74
CA ILE A 23 -3.69 4.22 -5.05
C ILE A 23 -4.37 5.40 -5.76
N ARG A 24 -4.10 6.63 -5.33
CA ARG A 24 -4.86 7.82 -5.77
C ARG A 24 -4.24 8.54 -6.97
N ASN A 25 -2.91 8.56 -7.06
CA ASN A 25 -2.19 9.49 -7.93
C ASN A 25 -1.37 8.79 -9.02
N ILE A 26 -1.21 7.47 -8.99
CA ILE A 26 -0.37 6.74 -9.95
C ILE A 26 -1.18 5.68 -10.70
N PRO A 27 -1.88 6.05 -11.79
CA PRO A 27 -2.85 5.18 -12.49
C PRO A 27 -2.23 3.91 -13.11
N ASP A 28 -0.92 3.93 -13.36
CA ASP A 28 -0.17 2.80 -13.89
C ASP A 28 0.25 1.77 -12.83
N LEU A 29 -0.01 2.05 -11.55
CA LEU A 29 0.31 1.12 -10.47
C LEU A 29 -0.95 0.48 -9.90
N LYS A 30 -0.82 -0.78 -9.51
CA LYS A 30 -1.82 -1.52 -8.73
C LYS A 30 -1.15 -2.08 -7.49
N LEU A 31 -1.52 -1.57 -6.33
CA LEU A 31 -1.12 -2.16 -5.05
C LEU A 31 -1.70 -3.57 -4.95
N LYS A 32 -0.85 -4.57 -4.70
CA LYS A 32 -1.21 -5.99 -4.65
C LYS A 32 -1.07 -6.58 -3.25
N VAL A 33 -0.13 -6.11 -2.45
CA VAL A 33 0.15 -6.64 -1.11
C VAL A 33 0.81 -5.57 -0.24
N VAL A 34 0.53 -5.63 1.06
CA VAL A 34 1.20 -4.85 2.09
C VAL A 34 1.67 -5.82 3.17
N ALA A 35 2.92 -5.67 3.62
CA ALA A 35 3.50 -6.46 4.70
C ALA A 35 4.06 -5.51 5.77
N ASP A 36 3.87 -5.84 7.04
CA ASP A 36 4.45 -5.15 8.19
C ASP A 36 4.72 -6.17 9.30
N ILE A 37 5.66 -5.88 10.19
CA ILE A 37 5.93 -6.73 11.36
C ILE A 37 4.80 -6.60 12.40
N ASN A 38 4.11 -5.46 12.42
CA ASN A 38 3.03 -5.15 13.32
C ASN A 38 1.70 -5.02 12.57
N ILE A 39 1.22 -6.14 12.01
CA ILE A 39 -0.13 -6.21 11.42
C ILE A 39 -1.13 -6.49 12.55
N ASP A 40 -1.87 -5.46 12.95
CA ASP A 40 -2.99 -5.57 13.87
C ASP A 40 -4.35 -5.52 13.13
N VAL A 41 -5.45 -5.59 13.89
CA VAL A 41 -6.82 -5.53 13.34
C VAL A 41 -7.07 -4.19 12.64
N HIS A 42 -6.63 -3.08 13.23
CA HIS A 42 -6.80 -1.74 12.67
C HIS A 42 -6.05 -1.58 11.34
N MET A 43 -4.87 -2.20 11.19
CA MET A 43 -4.10 -2.19 9.95
C MET A 43 -4.80 -2.96 8.84
N LYS A 44 -5.44 -4.10 9.18
CA LYS A 44 -6.21 -4.89 8.21
C LYS A 44 -7.46 -4.16 7.72
N GLU A 45 -8.11 -3.39 8.58
CA GLU A 45 -9.27 -2.57 8.19
C GLU A 45 -8.88 -1.36 7.33
N TRP A 46 -7.65 -0.84 7.51
CA TRP A 46 -7.15 0.29 6.74
C TRP A 46 -6.72 -0.07 5.31
N ALA A 47 -6.21 -1.29 5.10
CA ALA A 47 -5.62 -1.75 3.83
C ALA A 47 -6.66 -2.29 2.83
#